data_AF-A0A7W9WJA5-F1
#
_entry.id   AF-A0A7W9WJA5-F1
#
_cell.length_a   1.000
_cell.length_b   1.000
_cell.length_c   1.000
_cell.angle_alpha   90.00
_cell.angle_beta   90.00
_cell.angle_gamma   90.00
#
_symmetry.space_group_name_H-M   'P 1'
#
loop_
_entity.id
_entity.type
_entity.pdbx_description
1 polymer ?
#
loop_
_entity_poly.entity_id
_entity_poly.type
_entity_poly.pdbx_seq_one_letter_code
_entity_poly.pdbx_strand_id
1 'polypeptide(L)' 'MSPDFVTPGSVRPAAEVNDEIRALWQRTGGTLSAEERAEYELLVVEWAAAIRGGVVTAA' A
#
# COMPACT_ATOMS: atom_id res chain seq x y z
N MET A 1 -3.95 16.70 -23.78
CA MET A 1 -4.37 16.10 -22.50
C MET A 1 -4.57 14.63 -22.76
N SER A 2 -3.76 13.77 -22.15
CA SER A 2 -3.99 12.33 -22.15
C SER A 2 -5.06 12.02 -21.09
N PRO A 3 -5.97 11.07 -21.35
CA PRO A 3 -6.97 10.69 -20.36
C PRO A 3 -6.29 9.81 -19.31
N ASP A 4 -6.41 10.20 -18.04
CA ASP A 4 -6.09 9.36 -16.91
C ASP A 4 -7.15 8.25 -16.83
N PHE A 5 -6.80 7.06 -17.31
CA PHE A 5 -7.66 5.89 -17.19
C PHE A 5 -7.63 5.39 -15.74
N VAL A 6 -8.55 5.88 -14.92
CA VAL A 6 -8.88 5.20 -13.65
C VAL A 6 -9.79 4.04 -14.01
N THR A 7 -9.20 2.87 -14.26
CA THR A 7 -9.95 1.63 -14.50
C THR A 7 -10.70 1.22 -13.23
N PRO A 8 -12.02 0.93 -13.31
CA PRO A 8 -12.78 0.42 -12.17
C PRO A 8 -12.26 -0.97 -11.83
N GLY A 9 -11.53 -1.08 -10.71
CA GLY A 9 -10.75 -2.27 -10.34
C GLY A 9 -9.27 -1.99 -10.06
N SER A 10 -8.83 -0.73 -10.16
CA SER A 10 -7.48 -0.32 -9.82
C SER A 10 -7.21 -0.56 -8.33
N VAL A 11 -6.54 -1.66 -8.01
CA VAL A 11 -5.90 -1.89 -6.71
C VAL A 11 -5.08 -0.66 -6.37
N ARG A 12 -5.10 -0.21 -5.11
CA ARG A 12 -4.30 0.94 -4.68
C ARG A 12 -2.84 0.74 -5.10
N PRO A 13 -2.17 1.76 -5.67
CA PRO A 13 -0.77 1.64 -6.06
C PRO A 13 0.10 1.20 -4.87
N ALA A 14 1.05 0.29 -5.12
CA ALA A 14 1.96 -0.17 -4.07
C ALA A 14 2.77 0.98 -3.44
N ALA A 15 3.00 2.07 -4.17
CA ALA A 15 3.63 3.27 -3.63
C ALA A 15 2.80 3.93 -2.53
N GLU A 16 1.48 4.05 -2.71
CA GLU A 16 0.58 4.68 -1.74
C GLU A 16 0.50 3.84 -0.46
N VAL A 17 0.35 2.52 -0.58
CA VAL A 17 0.29 1.63 0.59
C VAL A 17 1.61 1.67 1.38
N ASN A 18 2.74 1.78 0.68
CA ASN A 18 4.04 1.92 1.31
C ASN A 18 4.23 3.27 2.03
N ASP A 19 3.63 4.34 1.52
CA ASP A 19 3.63 5.64 2.21
C ASP A 19 2.79 5.62 3.49
N GLU A 20 1.69 4.86 3.52
CA GLU A 20 0.93 4.63 4.76
C GLU A 20 1.72 3.82 5.79
N ILE A 21 2.44 2.77 5.36
CA ILE A 21 3.35 2.03 6.24
C ILE A 21 4.38 2.98 6.86
N ARG A 22 4.97 3.88 6.06
CA ARG A 22 5.92 4.87 6.57
C ARG A 22 5.26 5.85 7.54
N ALA A 23 4.07 6.36 7.22
CA ALA A 23 3.33 7.27 8.08
C ALA A 23 2.99 6.62 9.43
N LEU A 24 2.65 5.33 9.43
CA LEU A 24 2.47 4.54 10.64
C LEU A 24 3.75 4.55 11.49
N TRP A 25 4.91 4.20 10.93
CA TRP A 25 6.18 4.23 11.67
C TRP A 25 6.53 5.61 12.23
N GLN A 26 6.24 6.67 11.49
CA GLN A 26 6.50 8.04 11.93
C GLN A 26 5.60 8.45 13.11
N ARG A 27 4.31 8.10 13.08
CA ARG A 27 3.39 8.47 14.17
C ARG A 27 3.61 7.67 15.45
N THR A 28 4.10 6.43 15.34
CA THR A 28 4.29 5.53 16.48
C THR A 28 5.66 5.63 17.14
N GLY A 29 6.56 6.46 16.60
CA GLY A 29 7.89 6.69 17.19
C GLY A 29 8.80 5.45 17.16
N GLY A 30 8.55 4.51 16.25
CA GLY A 30 9.39 3.33 16.04
C GLY A 30 8.94 2.05 16.77
N THR A 31 7.83 2.08 17.52
CA THR A 31 7.26 0.88 18.15
C THR A 31 5.75 0.82 17.97
N LEU A 32 5.22 -0.31 17.52
CA LEU A 32 3.78 -0.50 17.29
C LEU A 32 3.10 -1.17 18.50
N SER A 33 1.94 -0.65 18.89
CA SER A 33 0.98 -1.32 19.76
C SER A 33 0.41 -2.58 19.10
N ALA A 34 -0.42 -3.34 19.83
CA ALA A 34 -1.11 -4.49 19.28
C ALA A 34 -2.10 -4.10 18.14
N GLU A 35 -2.83 -2.99 18.30
CA GLU A 35 -3.73 -2.51 17.25
C GLU A 35 -2.95 -1.99 16.03
N GLU A 36 -1.88 -1.23 16.26
CA GLU A 36 -1.04 -0.68 15.19
C GLU A 36 -0.30 -1.78 14.42
N ARG A 37 0.04 -2.89 15.10
CA ARG A 37 0.57 -4.08 14.45
C ARG A 37 -0.45 -4.73 13.52
N ALA A 38 -1.71 -4.84 13.94
CA ALA A 38 -2.75 -5.39 13.08
C ALA A 38 -2.97 -4.52 11.83
N GLU A 39 -2.93 -3.19 11.98
CA GLU A 39 -2.96 -2.25 10.85
C GLU A 39 -1.76 -2.44 9.92
N TYR A 40 -0.54 -2.53 10.47
CA TYR A 40 0.67 -2.81 9.69
C TYR A 40 0.56 -4.11 8.90
N GLU A 41 0.06 -5.18 9.50
CA GLU A 41 -0.08 -6.48 8.85
C GLU A 41 -1.07 -6.42 7.68
N LEU A 42 -2.19 -5.70 7.83
CA LEU A 42 -3.14 -5.46 6.74
C LEU A 42 -2.49 -4.67 5.59
N LEU A 43 -1.76 -3.60 5.91
CA LEU A 43 -1.05 -2.79 4.92
C LEU A 43 0.02 -3.60 4.18
N VAL A 44 0.74 -4.50 4.86
CA VAL A 44 1.74 -5.38 4.21
C VAL A 44 1.07 -6.37 3.25
N VAL A 45 -0.06 -6.95 3.62
CA VAL A 45 -0.83 -7.85 2.74
C VAL A 45 -1.33 -7.11 1.51
N GLU A 46 -1.89 -5.92 1.69
CA GLU A 46 -2.35 -5.06 0.60
C GLU A 46 -1.20 -4.65 -0.32
N TRP A 47 -0.08 -4.20 0.25
CA TRP A 47 1.12 -3.84 -0.50
C TRP A 47 1.63 -5.00 -1.35
N ALA A 48 1.70 -6.22 -0.77
CA ALA A 48 2.11 -7.41 -1.50
C ALA A 48 1.14 -7.76 -2.64
N ALA A 49 -0.16 -7.54 -2.46
CA ALA A 49 -1.16 -7.71 -3.52
C ALA A 49 -0.98 -6.68 -4.63
N ALA A 50 -0.75 -5.40 -4.28
CA ALA A 50 -0.52 -4.32 -5.22
C ALA A 50 0.77 -4.53 -6.05
N ILE A 51 1.86 -4.99 -5.43
CA ILE A 51 3.09 -5.36 -6.14
C ILE A 51 2.83 -6.49 -7.13
N ARG A 52 2.15 -7.56 -6.71
CA ARG A 52 1.82 -8.68 -7.61
C ARG A 52 0.91 -8.26 -8.76
N GLY A 53 -0.06 -7.38 -8.50
CA GLY A 53 -0.96 -6.83 -9.52
C GLY A 53 -0.26 -5.91 -10.51
N GLY A 54 0.69 -5.08 -10.04
CA GLY A 54 1.45 -4.15 -10.87
C GLY A 54 2.55 -4.81 -11.71
N VAL A 55 3.14 -5.92 -11.24
CA VAL A 55 4.14 -6.70 -12.01
C VAL A 55 3.55 -7.28 -13.29
N VAL A 56 2.25 -7.56 -13.34
CA VAL A 56 1.59 -8.09 -14.55
C VAL A 56 1.52 -7.05 -15.68
N THR A 57 1.71 -5.76 -15.41
CA THR A 57 1.68 -4.70 -16.44
C THR A 57 3.07 -4.38 -17.02
N ALA A 58 4.14 -5.02 -16.53
CA ALA A 58 5.51 -4.81 -17.00
C ALA A 58 6.10 -6.10 -17.60
N ALA A 59 5.65 -6.49 -18.79
CA ALA A 59 6.29 -7.53 -19.61
C ALA A 59 6.16 -7.19 -21.10
#